data_AF-A0A3R7FAU2-F1
#
_entry.id   AF-A0A3R7FAU2-F1
#
_cell.length_a   1.000
_cell.length_b   1.000
_cell.length_c   1.000
_cell.angle_alpha   90.00
_cell.angle_beta   90.00
_cell.angle_gamma   90.00
#
_symmetry.space_group_name_H-M   'P 1'
#
loop_
_entity.id
_entity.type
_entity.pdbx_description
1 polymer ?
#
loop_
_entity_poly.entity_id
_entity_poly.type
_entity_poly.pdbx_seq_one_letter_code
_entity_poly.pdbx_strand_id
1 'polypeptide(L)'
;MRPSKYNDFDDPEDPKMLKRLIEVTGARCVDYVDETECCGFPVAGIDEGVVLQLVRDKLSHVREAGAQALVTICPSCFLAYDINQSRIKRIMGEDYDIPIIHYSELLALALGVNPKSLLLNEHRVKLDALIENL
;
A
#
# COMPACT_ATOMS: atom_id res chain seq x y z
N MET A 1 1.75 -15.22 -4.64
CA MET A 1 1.81 -15.52 -3.18
C MET A 1 2.82 -16.63 -2.92
N ARG A 2 3.63 -16.52 -1.86
CA ARG A 2 4.67 -17.51 -1.49
C ARG A 2 4.17 -18.35 -0.30
N PRO A 3 4.48 -19.67 -0.22
CA PRO A 3 5.39 -20.43 -1.09
C PRO A 3 4.78 -20.77 -2.46
N SER A 4 5.55 -20.52 -3.53
CA SER A 4 5.13 -20.71 -4.92
C SER A 4 4.71 -22.14 -5.24
N LYS A 5 5.40 -23.13 -4.67
CA LYS A 5 5.19 -24.57 -4.93
C LYS A 5 3.79 -25.09 -4.59
N TYR A 6 3.06 -24.40 -3.71
CA TYR A 6 1.75 -24.86 -3.22
C TYR A 6 0.61 -23.90 -3.57
N ASN A 7 0.89 -22.88 -4.38
CA ASN A 7 -0.04 -21.82 -4.67
C ASN A 7 -0.30 -21.71 -6.18
N ASP A 8 -1.37 -22.36 -6.64
CA ASP A 8 -1.81 -22.32 -8.05
C ASP A 8 -2.79 -21.15 -8.34
N PHE A 9 -2.97 -20.23 -7.39
CA PHE A 9 -3.98 -19.18 -7.46
C PHE A 9 -3.55 -17.96 -8.31
N ASP A 10 -2.27 -17.59 -8.24
CA ASP A 10 -1.71 -16.45 -8.96
C ASP A 10 -0.20 -16.64 -9.13
N ASP A 11 0.37 -16.05 -10.18
CA ASP A 11 1.82 -16.09 -10.41
C ASP A 11 2.53 -15.33 -9.27
N PRO A 12 3.43 -15.97 -8.51
CA PRO A 12 4.14 -15.30 -7.42
C PRO A 12 5.15 -14.25 -7.88
N GLU A 13 5.66 -14.34 -9.11
CA GLU A 13 6.64 -13.42 -9.68
C GLU A 13 5.99 -12.34 -10.56
N ASP A 14 4.77 -12.57 -11.05
CA ASP A 14 3.95 -11.57 -11.74
C ASP A 14 2.46 -11.61 -11.31
N PRO A 15 2.14 -11.28 -10.05
CA PRO A 15 0.78 -11.41 -9.52
C PRO A 15 -0.18 -10.41 -10.19
N LYS A 16 -1.30 -10.92 -10.71
CA LYS A 16 -2.32 -10.09 -11.40
C LYS A 16 -3.62 -9.94 -10.62
N MET A 17 -3.87 -10.77 -9.62
CA MET A 17 -5.19 -10.82 -8.97
C MET A 17 -5.54 -9.52 -8.26
N LEU A 18 -4.62 -8.96 -7.48
CA LEU A 18 -4.89 -7.70 -6.78
C LEU A 18 -5.12 -6.55 -7.76
N LYS A 19 -4.34 -6.46 -8.86
CA LYS A 19 -4.53 -5.46 -9.90
C LYS A 19 -5.94 -5.54 -10.50
N ARG A 20 -6.39 -6.74 -10.90
CA ARG A 20 -7.75 -6.95 -11.42
C ARG A 20 -8.84 -6.55 -10.43
N LEU A 21 -8.63 -6.86 -9.14
CA LEU A 21 -9.58 -6.51 -8.08
C LEU A 21 -9.68 -5.00 -7.87
N ILE A 22 -8.57 -4.27 -7.99
CA ILE A 22 -8.53 -2.80 -7.96
C ILE A 22 -9.19 -2.23 -9.22
N GLU A 23 -8.89 -2.77 -10.40
CA GLU A 23 -9.45 -2.28 -11.66
C GLU A 23 -10.98 -2.38 -11.73
N VAL A 24 -11.57 -3.42 -11.13
CA VAL A 24 -13.03 -3.58 -11.03
C VAL A 24 -13.68 -2.46 -10.19
N THR A 25 -12.94 -1.80 -9.30
CA THR A 25 -13.46 -0.64 -8.55
C THR A 25 -13.49 0.65 -9.37
N GLY A 26 -13.05 0.61 -10.64
CA GLY A 26 -12.89 1.78 -11.50
C GLY A 26 -11.55 2.51 -11.32
N ALA A 27 -10.70 2.04 -10.40
CA ALA A 27 -9.34 2.56 -10.25
C ALA A 27 -8.43 2.03 -11.37
N ARG A 28 -7.30 2.70 -11.59
CA ARG A 28 -6.28 2.25 -12.56
C ARG A 28 -5.02 1.85 -11.82
N CYS A 29 -4.51 0.66 -12.09
CA CYS A 29 -3.19 0.26 -11.64
C CYS A 29 -2.11 0.85 -12.56
N VAL A 30 -1.02 1.33 -11.95
CA VAL A 30 0.22 1.69 -12.63
C VAL A 30 1.27 0.66 -12.28
N ASP A 31 2.13 0.32 -13.25
CA ASP A 31 3.27 -0.54 -13.01
C ASP A 31 4.42 0.26 -12.41
N TYR A 32 5.18 -0.33 -11.50
CA TYR A 32 6.31 0.34 -10.84
C TYR A 32 7.44 -0.64 -10.50
N VAL A 33 8.62 -0.11 -10.19
CA VAL A 33 9.78 -0.96 -9.84
C VAL A 33 9.54 -1.65 -8.50
N ASP A 34 9.93 -2.92 -8.40
CA ASP A 34 9.85 -3.72 -7.17
C ASP A 34 8.42 -3.98 -6.64
N GLU A 35 7.43 -4.15 -7.52
CA GLU A 35 6.03 -4.37 -7.09
C GLU A 35 5.86 -5.57 -6.14
N THR A 36 6.61 -6.64 -6.39
CA THR A 36 6.55 -7.90 -5.63
C THR A 36 7.40 -7.89 -4.36
N GLU A 37 8.17 -6.84 -4.11
CA GLU A 37 9.03 -6.75 -2.92
C GLU A 37 8.23 -6.63 -1.63
N CYS A 38 8.78 -7.23 -0.57
CA CYS A 38 8.15 -7.33 0.74
C CYS A 38 8.17 -5.97 1.48
N CYS A 39 7.16 -5.72 2.31
CA CYS A 39 7.12 -4.53 3.18
C CYS A 39 8.06 -4.60 4.40
N GLY A 40 8.65 -5.77 4.67
CA GLY A 40 9.56 -5.99 5.80
C GLY A 40 8.90 -6.12 7.18
N PHE A 41 7.58 -5.90 7.32
CA PHE A 41 6.92 -5.86 8.64
C PHE A 41 7.25 -7.03 9.59
N PRO A 42 7.34 -8.31 9.15
CA PRO A 42 7.66 -9.41 10.05
C PRO A 42 9.00 -9.31 10.78
N VAL A 43 9.97 -8.57 10.23
CA VAL A 43 11.29 -8.36 10.85
C VAL A 43 11.40 -7.04 11.62
N ALA A 44 10.33 -6.24 11.70
CA ALA A 44 10.33 -4.93 12.35
C ALA A 44 10.78 -4.98 13.82
N GLY A 45 10.42 -6.04 14.55
CA GLY A 45 10.82 -6.22 15.95
C GLY A 45 12.27 -6.68 16.14
N ILE A 46 12.99 -6.97 15.06
CA ILE A 46 14.37 -7.48 15.08
C ILE A 46 15.30 -6.39 14.53
N ASP A 47 14.98 -5.86 13.35
CA ASP A 47 15.75 -4.82 12.68
C ASP A 47 14.80 -3.81 12.03
N GLU A 48 14.58 -2.69 12.73
CA GLU A 48 13.76 -1.60 12.23
C GLU A 48 14.39 -0.90 11.02
N GLY A 49 15.73 -0.92 10.91
CA GLY A 49 16.45 -0.30 9.80
C GLY A 49 16.11 -0.95 8.48
N VAL A 50 16.05 -2.29 8.45
CA VAL A 50 15.63 -3.06 7.27
C VAL A 50 14.22 -2.68 6.84
N VAL A 51 13.27 -2.57 7.78
CA VAL A 51 11.88 -2.22 7.44
C VAL A 51 11.78 -0.79 6.91
N LEU A 52 12.49 0.16 7.51
CA LEU A 52 12.51 1.55 7.04
C LEU A 52 13.08 1.67 5.64
N GLN A 53 14.15 0.92 5.31
CA GLN A 53 14.72 0.90 3.96
C GLN A 53 13.74 0.31 2.95
N LEU A 54 13.16 -0.85 3.21
CA LEU A 54 12.19 -1.49 2.30
C LEU A 54 10.95 -0.62 2.06
N VAL A 55 10.44 0.01 3.11
CA VAL A 55 9.30 0.93 3.01
C VAL A 55 9.67 2.16 2.19
N ARG A 56 10.82 2.77 2.47
CA ARG A 56 11.34 3.92 1.71
C ARG A 56 11.47 3.61 0.23
N ASP A 57 12.13 2.51 -0.12
CA ASP A 57 12.41 2.16 -1.52
C ASP A 57 11.10 1.91 -2.29
N LYS A 58 10.16 1.15 -1.70
CA LYS A 58 8.82 0.95 -2.28
C LYS A 58 8.11 2.28 -2.49
N LEU A 59 8.07 3.16 -1.48
CA LEU A 59 7.34 4.43 -1.59
C LEU A 59 7.98 5.39 -2.61
N SER A 60 9.31 5.35 -2.77
CA SER A 60 9.98 6.11 -3.84
C SER A 60 9.52 5.62 -5.22
N HIS A 61 9.52 4.31 -5.46
CA HIS A 61 9.09 3.75 -6.74
C HIS A 61 7.60 4.02 -7.03
N VAL A 62 6.74 3.94 -6.00
CA VAL A 62 5.32 4.28 -6.11
C VAL A 62 5.12 5.76 -6.48
N ARG A 63 5.90 6.67 -5.85
CA ARG A 63 5.89 8.11 -6.17
C ARG A 63 6.36 8.36 -7.60
N GLU A 64 7.46 7.73 -8.02
CA GLU A 64 8.04 7.86 -9.35
C GLU A 64 7.09 7.37 -10.45
N ALA A 65 6.29 6.34 -10.17
CA ALA A 65 5.23 5.87 -11.06
C ALA A 65 4.01 6.79 -11.13
N GLY A 66 3.95 7.84 -10.30
CA GLY A 66 2.85 8.80 -10.27
C GLY A 66 1.54 8.24 -9.67
N ALA A 67 1.63 7.21 -8.83
CA ALA A 67 0.46 6.65 -8.16
C ALA A 67 -0.11 7.63 -7.12
N GLN A 68 -1.44 7.74 -7.07
CA GLN A 68 -2.14 8.58 -6.10
C GLN A 68 -2.33 7.90 -4.74
N ALA A 69 -2.19 6.57 -4.69
CA ALA A 69 -2.36 5.75 -3.50
C ALA A 69 -1.61 4.42 -3.66
N LEU A 70 -1.25 3.80 -2.55
CA LEU A 70 -0.81 2.40 -2.51
C LEU A 70 -1.91 1.52 -1.90
N VAL A 71 -2.43 0.58 -2.69
CA VAL A 71 -3.43 -0.38 -2.22
C VAL A 71 -2.73 -1.63 -1.66
N THR A 72 -3.13 -2.06 -0.47
CA THR A 72 -2.61 -3.27 0.18
C THR A 72 -3.75 -4.24 0.50
N ILE A 73 -3.47 -5.54 0.61
CA ILE A 73 -4.45 -6.56 1.05
C ILE A 73 -4.04 -7.25 2.36
N CYS A 74 -2.95 -6.78 2.96
CA CYS A 74 -2.39 -7.32 4.18
C CYS A 74 -2.35 -6.21 5.23
N PRO A 75 -3.01 -6.38 6.40
CA PRO A 75 -3.00 -5.37 7.47
C PRO A 75 -1.58 -5.00 7.94
N SER A 76 -0.65 -5.97 7.94
CA SER A 76 0.75 -5.71 8.29
C SER A 76 1.46 -4.84 7.24
N CYS A 77 1.17 -5.03 5.95
CA CYS A 77 1.70 -4.16 4.90
C CYS A 77 1.14 -2.75 5.03
N PHE A 78 -0.17 -2.64 5.26
CA PHE A 78 -0.82 -1.36 5.55
C PHE A 78 -0.09 -0.61 6.67
N LEU A 79 0.08 -1.24 7.83
CA LEU A 79 0.77 -0.64 8.98
C LEU A 79 2.23 -0.28 8.67
N ALA A 80 2.94 -1.12 7.92
CA ALA A 80 4.32 -0.87 7.54
C ALA A 80 4.46 0.41 6.72
N TYR A 81 3.62 0.60 5.70
CA TYR A 81 3.71 1.77 4.83
C TYR A 81 3.12 3.02 5.47
N ASP A 82 1.99 2.90 6.18
CA ASP A 82 1.29 4.06 6.75
C ASP A 82 2.08 4.68 7.92
N ILE A 83 2.49 3.88 8.90
CA ILE A 83 3.15 4.41 10.12
C ILE A 83 4.58 4.88 9.85
N ASN A 84 5.33 4.15 9.01
CA ASN A 84 6.75 4.43 8.83
C ASN A 84 7.02 5.65 7.93
N GLN A 85 6.06 6.17 7.17
CA GLN A 85 6.24 7.42 6.41
C GLN A 85 6.70 8.58 7.30
N SER A 86 6.05 8.76 8.45
CA SER A 86 6.44 9.78 9.43
C SER A 86 7.86 9.57 9.99
N ARG A 87 8.28 8.31 10.12
CA ARG A 87 9.62 7.95 10.61
C ARG A 87 10.67 8.18 9.55
N ILE A 88 10.40 7.82 8.29
CA ILE A 88 11.28 8.08 7.15
C ILE A 88 11.49 9.58 6.99
N LYS A 89 10.43 10.38 7.04
CA LYS A 89 10.51 11.85 7.03
C LYS A 89 11.44 12.39 8.11
N ARG A 90 11.32 11.87 9.35
CA ARG A 90 12.17 12.31 10.47
C ARG A 90 13.63 11.86 10.36
N ILE A 91 13.89 10.63 9.91
CA ILE A 91 15.22 10.00 9.97
C ILE A 91 16.02 10.26 8.70
N MET A 92 15.35 10.24 7.54
CA MET A 92 15.97 10.30 6.22
C MET A 92 15.70 11.62 5.50
N GLY A 93 14.77 12.45 6.00
CA GLY A 93 14.40 13.73 5.38
C GLY A 93 13.57 13.56 4.09
N GLU A 94 13.06 12.36 3.82
CA GLU A 94 12.26 12.06 2.65
C GLU A 94 10.78 12.04 3.01
N ASP A 95 10.00 12.80 2.25
CA ASP A 95 8.56 12.92 2.44
C ASP A 95 7.82 12.39 1.21
N TYR A 96 6.93 11.44 1.43
CA TYR A 96 6.15 10.81 0.36
C TYR A 96 4.69 11.25 0.42
N ASP A 97 4.11 11.35 1.64
CA ASP A 97 2.69 11.63 1.87
C ASP A 97 1.77 10.84 0.92
N ILE A 98 2.12 9.57 0.66
CA ILE A 98 1.34 8.67 -0.20
C ILE A 98 0.27 8.01 0.66
N PRO A 99 -1.02 8.21 0.35
CA PRO A 99 -2.07 7.53 1.07
C PRO A 99 -1.99 6.03 0.85
N ILE A 100 -2.07 5.27 1.94
CA ILE A 100 -2.11 3.81 1.93
C ILE A 100 -3.55 3.41 2.17
N ILE A 101 -4.10 2.49 1.37
CA ILE A 101 -5.49 2.03 1.53
C ILE A 101 -5.52 0.51 1.55
N HIS A 102 -6.30 -0.08 2.45
CA HIS A 102 -6.57 -1.51 2.41
C HIS A 102 -7.61 -1.81 1.33
N TYR A 103 -7.48 -2.92 0.61
CA TYR A 103 -8.37 -3.27 -0.49
C TYR A 103 -9.85 -3.31 -0.07
N SER A 104 -10.13 -3.74 1.18
CA SER A 104 -11.50 -3.72 1.70
C SER A 104 -12.08 -2.30 1.82
N GLU A 105 -11.26 -1.30 2.15
CA GLU A 105 -11.68 0.10 2.23
C GLU A 105 -11.95 0.64 0.83
N LEU A 106 -11.05 0.37 -0.13
CA LEU A 106 -11.25 0.72 -1.54
C LEU A 106 -12.53 0.10 -2.10
N LEU A 107 -12.74 -1.19 -1.84
CA LEU A 107 -13.94 -1.90 -2.27
C LEU A 107 -15.20 -1.32 -1.61
N ALA A 108 -15.16 -1.00 -0.32
CA ALA A 108 -16.29 -0.38 0.37
C ALA A 108 -16.64 0.99 -0.25
N LEU A 109 -15.64 1.83 -0.54
CA LEU A 109 -15.85 3.11 -1.21
C LEU A 109 -16.50 2.91 -2.59
N ALA A 110 -16.01 1.95 -3.37
CA ALA A 110 -16.55 1.63 -4.69
C ALA A 110 -18.00 1.09 -4.64
N LEU A 111 -18.38 0.45 -3.54
CA LEU A 111 -19.75 0.00 -3.28
C LEU A 111 -20.66 1.11 -2.73
N GLY A 112 -20.17 2.35 -2.61
CA GLY A 112 -20.93 3.50 -2.11
C GLY A 112 -21.09 3.53 -0.59
N VAL A 113 -20.24 2.82 0.16
CA VAL A 113 -20.23 2.90 1.62
C VAL A 113 -19.78 4.30 2.03
N ASN A 114 -20.45 4.88 3.03
CA ASN A 114 -20.14 6.21 3.53
C ASN A 114 -18.69 6.27 4.07
N PRO A 115 -17.80 7.12 3.51
CA PRO A 115 -16.40 7.23 3.95
C PRO A 115 -16.23 7.50 5.45
N LYS A 116 -17.18 8.23 6.07
CA LYS A 116 -17.15 8.54 7.51
C LYS A 116 -17.31 7.31 8.40
N SER A 117 -17.91 6.23 7.89
CA SER A 117 -18.05 4.96 8.61
C SER A 117 -16.82 4.05 8.51
N LEU A 118 -15.88 4.37 7.62
CA LEU A 118 -14.68 3.58 7.36
C LEU A 118 -13.48 3.98 8.23
N LEU A 119 -13.63 4.99 9.10
CA LEU A 119 -12.56 5.47 10.00
C LEU A 119 -11.26 5.84 9.26
N LEU A 120 -11.37 6.34 8.02
CA LEU A 120 -10.20 6.73 7.20
C LEU A 120 -9.37 7.86 7.82
N ASN A 121 -9.93 8.58 8.80
CA ASN A 121 -9.25 9.58 9.60
C ASN A 121 -8.24 9.00 10.60
N GLU A 122 -8.23 7.69 10.83
CA GLU A 122 -7.27 7.00 11.70
C GLU A 122 -5.97 6.62 10.98
N HIS A 123 -5.94 6.75 9.65
CA HIS A 123 -4.73 6.58 8.85
C HIS A 123 -3.71 7.65 9.22
N ARG A 124 -2.42 7.30 9.21
CA ARG A 124 -1.33 8.24 9.53
C ARG A 124 -1.11 9.25 8.41
N VAL A 125 -1.30 8.83 7.17
CA VAL A 125 -1.36 9.73 6.01
C VAL A 125 -2.82 9.98 5.65
N LYS A 126 -3.17 11.25 5.44
CA LYS A 126 -4.56 11.65 5.15
C LYS A 126 -4.98 11.23 3.75
N LEU A 127 -6.24 10.80 3.63
CA LEU A 127 -6.86 10.35 2.36
C LEU A 127 -7.72 11.43 1.72
N ASP A 128 -7.73 12.66 2.25
CA ASP A 128 -8.63 13.74 1.83
C ASP A 128 -8.60 13.96 0.31
N ALA A 129 -7.39 14.01 -0.27
CA ALA A 129 -7.19 14.19 -1.71
C ALA A 129 -7.72 13.03 -2.57
N LEU A 130 -7.85 11.81 -2.02
CA LEU A 130 -8.45 10.69 -2.73
C LEU A 130 -9.98 10.73 -2.62
N ILE A 131 -10.49 11.04 -1.44
CA ILE A 131 -11.93 11.01 -1.15
C ILE A 131 -12.65 12.17 -1.84
N GLU A 132 -12.03 13.35 -1.95
CA GLU A 132 -12.61 14.50 -2.66
C GLU A 132 -12.81 14.25 -4.17
N ASN A 133 -12.10 13.26 -4.74
CA ASN A 133 -12.14 12.90 -6.15
C ASN A 133 -13.03 11.67 -6.46
N LEU A 134 -13.74 11.13 -5.46
CA LEU A 134 -14.70 10.02 -5.59
C LEU A 134 -16.14 10.55 -5.65
#